data_AF-A0A8R1XM39-F1
#
_entry.id   AF-A0A8R1XM39-F1
#
_cell.length_a   1.000
_cell.length_b   1.000
_cell.length_c   1.000
_cell.angle_alpha   90.00
_cell.angle_beta   90.00
_cell.angle_gamma   90.00
#
_symmetry.space_group_name_H-M   'P 1'
#
loop_
_entity.id
_entity.type
_entity.pdbx_description
1 polymer ?
#
loop_
_entity_poly.entity_id
_entity_poly.type
_entity_poly.pdbx_seq_one_letter_code
_entity_poly.pdbx_strand_id
1 'polypeptide(L)'
;LNNSYHYRNNEIEIYCFLSPSARYGVYITRTDVPDFRPLETHFYNYHFTVSDFILDTAIEYTSMCGPFKRFHRFYFLNDTIGILVDFSRNNGNVTQNIIQFSHVNHSVTCEHARTWNFNVDDMLYETDTTNVIGTTALMNDKNITYLPILGEKDHISEIFVRLIPANPFYTCNFIIPILIINEKDAYRRVIRENDVELLRESDLCTDTRCYPFIYETSLYFVVQYHPVN
;
A
#
# COMPACT_ATOMS: atom_id res chain seq x y z
N LEU A 1 1.35 -10.85 20.03
CA LEU A 1 0.00 -10.79 19.42
C LEU A 1 -0.21 -12.12 18.70
N ASN A 2 -1.05 -13.00 19.24
CA ASN A 2 -1.44 -14.24 18.55
C ASN A 2 -2.46 -13.85 17.47
N ASN A 3 -2.07 -13.90 16.21
CA ASN A 3 -2.98 -13.74 15.09
C ASN A 3 -3.83 -15.02 14.97
N SER A 4 -5.05 -14.98 15.49
CA SER A 4 -6.04 -16.04 15.35
C SER A 4 -6.71 -15.94 13.97
N TYR A 5 -6.55 -17.00 13.19
CA TYR A 5 -7.12 -17.17 11.85
C TYR A 5 -8.60 -17.50 11.93
N HIS A 6 -9.47 -16.71 11.27
CA HIS A 6 -10.84 -17.15 10.98
C HIS A 6 -11.20 -16.86 9.52
N TYR A 7 -11.24 -17.89 8.69
CA TYR A 7 -12.01 -17.85 7.46
C TYR A 7 -13.50 -17.83 7.83
N ARG A 8 -14.11 -16.65 7.91
CA ARG A 8 -15.56 -16.51 7.83
C ARG A 8 -15.91 -15.91 6.47
N ASN A 9 -16.67 -16.69 5.69
CA ASN A 9 -17.36 -16.34 4.44
C ASN A 9 -16.97 -15.00 3.78
N ASN A 10 -16.15 -15.07 2.72
CA ASN A 10 -15.84 -13.98 1.78
C ASN A 10 -15.34 -12.63 2.32
N GLU A 11 -15.11 -12.48 3.63
CA GLU A 11 -14.44 -11.31 4.18
C GLU A 11 -12.93 -11.47 4.02
N ILE A 12 -12.32 -10.59 3.22
CA ILE A 12 -10.87 -10.44 3.21
C ILE A 12 -10.52 -9.63 4.46
N GLU A 13 -9.99 -10.31 5.46
CA GLU A 13 -9.45 -9.69 6.66
C GLU A 13 -8.19 -8.89 6.29
N ILE A 14 -8.21 -7.57 6.44
CA ILE A 14 -7.03 -6.72 6.24
C ILE A 14 -6.49 -6.28 7.60
N TYR A 15 -5.19 -6.50 7.75
CA TYR A 15 -4.35 -6.42 8.93
C TYR A 15 -4.37 -5.09 9.71
N CYS A 16 -3.84 -5.15 10.95
CA CYS A 16 -3.72 -3.99 11.83
C CYS A 16 -2.61 -3.04 11.38
N PHE A 17 -2.98 -1.86 10.92
CA PHE A 17 -2.07 -0.76 10.60
C PHE A 17 -1.90 0.12 11.84
N LEU A 18 -0.67 0.53 12.16
CA LEU A 18 -0.40 1.38 13.31
C LEU A 18 -0.25 2.84 12.92
N SER A 19 -0.85 3.72 13.71
CA SER A 19 -0.64 5.17 13.62
C SER A 19 0.79 5.54 14.00
N PRO A 20 1.28 6.75 13.63
CA PRO A 20 2.66 7.14 13.92
C PRO A 20 2.98 7.20 15.42
N SER A 21 2.00 7.50 16.27
CA SER A 21 2.17 7.45 17.72
C SER A 21 2.15 6.02 18.29
N ALA A 22 1.83 5.02 17.46
CA ALA A 22 1.51 3.65 17.84
C ALA A 22 0.35 3.51 18.83
N ARG A 23 -0.39 4.59 19.10
CA ARG A 23 -1.57 4.55 19.97
C ARG A 23 -2.74 3.85 19.30
N TYR A 24 -2.95 4.11 18.03
CA TYR A 24 -4.10 3.57 17.32
C TYR A 24 -3.67 2.48 16.35
N GLY A 25 -4.40 1.37 16.37
CA GLY A 25 -4.35 0.33 15.38
C GLY A 25 -5.65 0.32 14.59
N VAL A 26 -5.61 0.28 13.26
CA VAL A 26 -6.83 0.10 12.46
C VAL A 26 -6.79 -1.24 11.74
N TYR A 27 -7.85 -2.01 11.96
CA TYR A 27 -8.18 -3.21 11.23
C TYR A 27 -9.26 -2.89 10.21
N ILE A 28 -9.12 -3.38 8.98
CA ILE A 28 -9.99 -3.03 7.87
C ILE A 28 -10.64 -4.31 7.34
N THR A 29 -11.97 -4.31 7.22
CA THR A 29 -12.68 -5.35 6.46
C THR A 29 -13.44 -4.71 5.33
N ARG A 30 -13.94 -5.54 4.42
CA ARG A 30 -14.74 -5.06 3.29
C ARG A 30 -15.89 -5.99 2.98
N THR A 31 -16.98 -5.42 2.50
CA THR A 31 -18.13 -6.14 1.98
C THR A 31 -18.40 -5.71 0.55
N ASP A 32 -18.71 -6.66 -0.33
CA ASP A 32 -19.13 -6.36 -1.69
C ASP A 32 -20.34 -5.43 -1.70
N VAL A 33 -20.40 -4.51 -2.66
CA VAL A 33 -21.61 -3.74 -2.96
C VAL A 33 -22.42 -4.52 -3.99
N PRO A 34 -23.60 -5.05 -3.62
CA PRO A 34 -24.49 -5.68 -4.59
C PRO A 34 -24.96 -4.64 -5.62
N ASP A 35 -24.97 -5.02 -6.90
CA ASP A 35 -25.66 -4.30 -7.99
C ASP A 35 -25.18 -2.87 -8.34
N PHE A 36 -23.88 -2.58 -8.29
CA PHE A 36 -23.38 -1.35 -8.91
C PHE A 36 -23.44 -1.46 -10.45
N ARG A 37 -24.35 -0.71 -11.09
CA ARG A 37 -24.35 -0.48 -12.54
C ARG A 37 -23.64 0.84 -12.84
N PRO A 38 -22.80 0.93 -13.88
CA PRO A 38 -22.50 -0.10 -14.87
C PRO A 38 -21.49 -1.15 -14.34
N LEU A 39 -21.33 -2.26 -15.10
CA LEU A 39 -20.57 -3.50 -14.85
C LEU A 39 -19.06 -3.33 -14.52
N GLU A 40 -18.65 -2.31 -13.77
CA GLU A 40 -17.40 -2.37 -13.03
C GLU A 40 -17.64 -3.33 -11.85
N THR A 41 -17.20 -4.59 -12.00
CA THR A 41 -17.72 -5.72 -11.22
C THR A 41 -17.32 -5.76 -9.74
N HIS A 42 -16.55 -4.81 -9.21
CA HIS A 42 -16.03 -4.91 -7.84
C HIS A 42 -15.93 -3.55 -7.17
N PHE A 43 -16.99 -3.16 -6.48
CA PHE A 43 -17.00 -2.05 -5.54
C PHE A 43 -17.21 -2.63 -4.14
N TYR A 44 -16.52 -2.08 -3.15
CA TYR A 44 -16.60 -2.56 -1.77
C TYR A 44 -16.88 -1.42 -0.81
N ASN A 45 -17.74 -1.69 0.19
CA ASN A 45 -17.81 -0.86 1.40
C ASN A 45 -16.70 -1.31 2.35
N TYR A 46 -15.95 -0.37 2.89
CA TYR A 46 -14.89 -0.66 3.85
C TYR A 46 -15.34 -0.33 5.27
N HIS A 47 -15.10 -1.28 6.18
CA HIS A 47 -15.42 -1.17 7.59
C HIS A 47 -14.12 -1.09 8.38
N PHE A 48 -14.08 -0.21 9.37
CA PHE A 48 -12.87 0.09 10.13
C PHE A 48 -13.10 -0.20 11.61
N THR A 49 -12.30 -1.10 12.16
CA THR A 49 -12.22 -1.35 13.61
C THR A 49 -10.94 -0.72 14.14
N VAL A 50 -11.06 0.28 15.01
CA VAL A 50 -9.90 0.98 15.57
C VAL A 50 -9.69 0.53 17.01
N SER A 51 -8.49 0.04 17.28
CA SER A 51 -7.98 -0.24 18.62
C SER A 51 -7.24 0.98 19.16
N ASP A 52 -7.55 1.41 20.38
CA ASP A 52 -6.76 2.36 21.17
C ASP A 52 -5.94 1.57 22.19
N PHE A 53 -4.65 1.41 21.94
CA PHE A 53 -3.75 0.61 22.78
C PHE A 53 -3.44 1.26 24.13
N ILE A 54 -3.68 2.57 24.30
CA ILE A 54 -3.51 3.24 25.60
C ILE A 54 -4.73 2.98 26.48
N LEU A 55 -5.92 3.02 25.90
CA LEU A 55 -7.17 2.80 26.63
C LEU A 55 -7.57 1.33 26.70
N ASP A 56 -6.88 0.45 25.98
CA ASP A 56 -7.21 -0.98 25.82
C ASP A 56 -8.65 -1.20 25.34
N THR A 57 -9.05 -0.41 24.34
CA THR A 57 -10.39 -0.49 23.73
C THR A 57 -10.30 -0.78 22.23
N ALA A 58 -11.30 -1.48 21.70
CA ALA A 58 -11.50 -1.65 20.26
C ALA A 58 -12.93 -1.26 19.91
N ILE A 59 -13.07 -0.33 18.97
CA ILE A 59 -14.35 0.27 18.60
C ILE A 59 -14.52 0.18 17.09
N GLU A 60 -15.69 -0.26 16.65
CA GLU A 60 -16.10 -0.20 15.25
C GLU A 60 -16.53 1.22 14.90
N TYR A 61 -15.94 1.79 13.86
CA TYR A 61 -16.21 3.16 13.46
C TYR A 61 -17.38 3.12 12.48
N THR A 62 -18.47 3.79 12.83
CA THR A 62 -19.69 3.77 12.00
C THR A 62 -19.46 4.64 10.76
N SER A 63 -19.44 4.02 9.58
CA SER A 63 -19.39 4.73 8.31
C SER A 63 -19.66 3.84 7.10
N MET A 64 -20.09 4.46 6.01
CA MET A 64 -20.13 3.87 4.67
C MET A 64 -19.04 4.52 3.81
N CYS A 65 -17.77 4.51 4.27
CA CYS A 65 -16.67 5.02 3.44
C CYS A 65 -16.57 4.17 2.16
N GLY A 66 -16.82 4.78 1.01
CA GLY A 66 -16.88 4.10 -0.27
C GLY A 66 -18.26 4.16 -0.93
N PRO A 67 -18.48 3.41 -2.02
CA PRO A 67 -17.67 2.29 -2.47
C PRO A 67 -16.30 2.65 -3.06
N PHE A 68 -15.25 1.90 -2.72
CA PHE A 68 -13.95 1.96 -3.42
C PHE A 68 -13.76 0.75 -4.34
N LYS A 69 -12.93 0.89 -5.38
CA LYS A 69 -12.73 -0.17 -6.38
C LYS A 69 -11.93 -1.32 -5.79
N ARG A 70 -10.73 -1.08 -5.25
CA ARG A 70 -9.89 -2.12 -4.61
C ARG A 70 -9.00 -1.52 -3.50
N PHE A 71 -8.86 -2.24 -2.41
CA PHE A 71 -7.89 -1.88 -1.37
C PHE A 71 -6.52 -2.41 -1.76
N HIS A 72 -5.54 -1.51 -1.84
CA HIS A 72 -4.15 -1.88 -2.01
C HIS A 72 -3.37 -1.76 -0.73
N ARG A 73 -3.42 -0.59 -0.10
CA ARG A 73 -2.70 -0.34 1.14
C ARG A 73 -3.28 0.84 1.89
N PHE A 74 -3.06 0.86 3.20
CA PHE A 74 -3.43 1.95 4.07
C PHE A 74 -2.19 2.53 4.75
N TYR A 75 -2.13 3.86 4.83
CA TYR A 75 -1.05 4.59 5.49
C TYR A 75 -1.64 5.63 6.41
N PHE A 76 -1.18 5.70 7.65
CA PHE A 76 -1.50 6.86 8.47
C PHE A 76 -0.64 8.06 8.07
N LEU A 77 -1.28 9.22 7.99
CA LEU A 77 -0.61 10.53 7.95
C LEU A 77 -0.36 11.06 9.36
N ASN A 78 -1.30 10.82 10.27
CA ASN A 78 -1.22 11.11 11.69
C ASN A 78 -2.24 10.21 12.41
N ASP A 79 -2.47 10.42 13.70
CA ASP A 79 -3.37 9.57 14.49
C ASP A 79 -4.83 9.58 14.06
N THR A 80 -5.30 10.67 13.44
CA THR A 80 -6.71 10.84 13.04
C THR A 80 -6.92 10.81 11.54
N ILE A 81 -5.85 10.79 10.73
CA ILE A 81 -5.95 10.86 9.27
C ILE A 81 -5.06 9.78 8.67
N GLY A 82 -5.63 9.01 7.75
CA GLY A 82 -4.90 8.09 6.89
C GLY A 82 -5.29 8.22 5.43
N ILE A 83 -4.62 7.43 4.60
CA ILE A 83 -4.81 7.33 3.17
C ILE A 83 -5.07 5.88 2.85
N LEU A 84 -6.21 5.61 2.23
CA LEU A 84 -6.51 4.34 1.60
C LEU A 84 -6.15 4.46 0.11
N VAL A 85 -5.15 3.70 -0.31
CA VAL A 85 -4.69 3.64 -1.70
C VAL A 85 -5.55 2.64 -2.47
N ASP A 86 -6.17 3.13 -3.53
CA ASP A 86 -7.06 2.37 -4.42
C ASP A 86 -6.57 2.48 -5.87
N PHE A 87 -6.43 1.34 -6.55
CA PHE A 87 -6.13 1.26 -7.98
C PHE A 87 -6.59 -0.08 -8.57
N SER A 88 -6.49 -0.25 -9.88
CA SER A 88 -6.65 -1.56 -10.52
C SER A 88 -5.29 -2.02 -11.03
N ARG A 89 -4.99 -3.33 -10.99
CA ARG A 89 -3.68 -3.84 -11.42
C ARG A 89 -3.35 -3.36 -12.84
N ASN A 90 -4.29 -3.53 -13.77
CA ASN A 90 -4.11 -3.27 -15.21
C ASN A 90 -4.36 -1.80 -15.62
N ASN A 91 -4.10 -0.85 -14.72
CA ASN A 91 -4.32 0.57 -14.96
C ASN A 91 -3.47 1.39 -13.99
N GLY A 92 -2.55 2.21 -14.53
CA GLY A 92 -1.71 3.08 -13.72
C GLY A 92 -2.41 4.25 -13.02
N ASN A 93 -3.74 4.36 -13.06
CA ASN A 93 -4.46 5.35 -12.24
C ASN A 93 -4.54 4.90 -10.77
N VAL A 94 -3.95 5.70 -9.89
CA VAL A 94 -3.92 5.48 -8.44
C VAL A 94 -4.71 6.56 -7.72
N THR A 95 -5.70 6.18 -6.92
CA THR A 95 -6.52 7.06 -6.10
C THR A 95 -6.06 7.00 -4.64
N GLN A 96 -5.72 8.16 -4.09
CA GLN A 96 -5.51 8.37 -2.66
C GLN A 96 -6.83 8.84 -2.04
N ASN A 97 -7.49 7.99 -1.25
CA ASN A 97 -8.70 8.33 -0.52
C ASN A 97 -8.32 8.76 0.90
N ILE A 98 -8.72 9.96 1.32
CA ILE A 98 -8.45 10.44 2.67
C ILE A 98 -9.46 9.80 3.62
N ILE A 99 -8.96 9.08 4.61
CA ILE A 99 -9.75 8.48 5.67
C ILE A 99 -9.53 9.31 6.93
N GLN A 100 -10.60 9.91 7.46
CA GLN A 100 -10.54 10.76 8.66
C GLN A 100 -11.30 10.08 9.80
N PHE A 101 -10.60 9.79 10.89
CA PHE A 101 -11.15 9.19 12.09
C PHE A 101 -11.49 10.28 13.12
N SER A 102 -12.69 10.23 13.66
CA SER A 102 -13.07 10.94 14.88
C SER A 102 -13.16 9.96 16.03
N HIS A 103 -12.10 9.88 16.84
CA HIS A 103 -12.08 9.01 18.02
C HIS A 103 -13.08 9.46 19.11
N VAL A 104 -13.53 10.72 19.09
CA VAL A 104 -14.54 11.23 20.03
C VAL A 104 -15.95 10.81 19.62
N ASN A 105 -16.25 10.88 18.32
CA ASN A 105 -17.58 10.56 17.79
C ASN A 105 -17.71 9.10 17.33
N HIS A 106 -16.62 8.32 17.39
CA HIS A 106 -16.52 6.95 16.87
C HIS A 106 -17.00 6.82 15.42
N SER A 107 -16.60 7.79 14.58
CA SER A 107 -16.99 7.87 13.19
C SER A 107 -15.77 7.99 12.28
N VAL A 108 -15.92 7.52 11.04
CA VAL A 108 -14.91 7.69 9.99
C VAL A 108 -15.55 8.33 8.76
N THR A 109 -14.84 9.22 8.09
CA THR A 109 -15.31 9.89 6.86
C THR A 109 -14.29 9.76 5.74
N CYS A 110 -14.79 9.77 4.50
CA CYS A 110 -13.98 9.75 3.29
C CYS A 110 -14.57 10.70 2.24
N GLU A 111 -14.39 12.01 2.45
CA GLU A 111 -14.99 13.06 1.59
C GLU A 111 -14.04 13.54 0.48
N HIS A 112 -12.77 13.14 0.53
CA HIS A 112 -11.73 13.68 -0.32
C HIS A 112 -10.90 12.57 -0.93
N ALA A 113 -10.66 12.68 -2.24
CA ALA A 113 -9.78 11.79 -2.97
C ALA A 113 -8.96 12.56 -4.00
N ARG A 114 -7.77 12.06 -4.31
CA ARG A 114 -6.94 12.54 -5.41
C ARG A 114 -6.47 11.38 -6.26
N THR A 115 -6.68 11.49 -7.56
CA THR A 115 -6.22 10.49 -8.53
C THR A 115 -4.93 10.96 -9.20
N TRP A 116 -3.97 10.04 -9.30
CA TRP A 116 -2.71 10.20 -9.99
C TRP A 116 -2.68 9.27 -11.19
N ASN A 117 -2.32 9.80 -12.36
CA ASN A 117 -2.03 8.95 -13.51
C ASN A 117 -0.55 8.58 -13.48
N PHE A 118 -0.28 7.32 -13.14
CA PHE A 118 1.04 6.73 -13.27
C PHE A 118 1.14 6.09 -14.65
N ASN A 119 2.06 6.57 -15.48
CA ASN A 119 2.19 6.13 -16.88
C ASN A 119 2.88 4.77 -16.99
N VAL A 120 2.20 3.71 -16.53
CA VAL A 120 2.61 2.30 -16.47
C VAL A 120 1.46 1.42 -16.97
N ASP A 121 1.77 0.22 -17.43
CA ASP A 121 0.77 -0.72 -17.96
C ASP A 121 0.10 -1.47 -16.81
N ASP A 122 0.93 -1.96 -15.87
CA ASP A 122 0.48 -2.63 -14.66
C ASP A 122 1.07 -2.00 -13.40
N MET A 123 0.30 -2.01 -12.33
CA MET A 123 0.77 -1.72 -10.99
C MET A 123 1.42 -2.98 -10.39
N LEU A 124 2.57 -2.81 -9.73
CA LEU A 124 3.44 -3.94 -9.34
C LEU A 124 2.81 -4.86 -8.28
N TYR A 125 1.85 -4.35 -7.49
CA TYR A 125 1.28 -5.05 -6.33
C TYR A 125 -0.24 -5.16 -6.44
N GLU A 126 -0.80 -6.31 -6.09
CA GLU A 126 -2.24 -6.58 -6.21
C GLU A 126 -3.07 -6.17 -4.98
N THR A 127 -2.55 -6.41 -3.78
CA THR A 127 -3.13 -6.07 -2.46
C THR A 127 -2.05 -6.30 -1.41
N ASP A 128 -1.96 -5.45 -0.39
CA ASP A 128 -1.04 -5.68 0.73
C ASP A 128 -1.56 -6.83 1.61
N THR A 129 -0.92 -7.98 1.46
CA THR A 129 -1.13 -9.17 2.30
C THR A 129 0.14 -9.55 3.05
N THR A 130 1.09 -8.62 3.18
CA THR A 130 2.42 -8.92 3.73
C THR A 130 2.43 -9.29 5.20
N ASN A 131 1.36 -8.97 5.94
CA ASN A 131 1.21 -9.23 7.37
C ASN A 131 2.30 -8.56 8.22
N VAL A 132 3.08 -7.63 7.64
CA VAL A 132 4.19 -6.97 8.33
C VAL A 132 3.76 -5.58 8.76
N ILE A 133 3.69 -5.34 10.07
CA ILE A 133 3.35 -4.03 10.67
C ILE A 133 4.26 -2.90 10.17
N GLY A 134 5.51 -3.22 9.78
CA GLY A 134 6.50 -2.26 9.27
C GLY A 134 6.16 -1.58 7.95
N THR A 135 5.06 -1.95 7.28
CA THR A 135 4.71 -1.44 5.95
C THR A 135 3.84 -0.18 5.98
N THR A 136 3.49 0.43 7.11
CA THR A 136 2.75 1.72 7.10
C THR A 136 3.64 2.95 6.97
N ALA A 137 4.97 2.78 7.01
CA ALA A 137 5.90 3.89 6.93
C ALA A 137 5.75 4.64 5.59
N LEU A 138 5.79 5.97 5.64
CA LEU A 138 5.88 6.83 4.47
C LEU A 138 7.32 7.34 4.35
N MET A 139 7.74 7.59 3.11
CA MET A 139 9.08 8.12 2.84
C MET A 139 9.11 9.59 3.26
N ASN A 140 10.14 10.00 4.01
CA ASN A 140 10.28 11.38 4.46
C ASN A 140 11.45 12.04 3.75
N ASP A 141 11.18 13.10 2.98
CA ASP A 141 12.22 14.02 2.52
C ASP A 141 11.83 15.44 2.95
N LYS A 142 12.73 16.06 3.72
CA LYS A 142 12.50 17.38 4.34
C LYS A 142 11.20 17.39 5.16
N ASN A 143 10.24 18.25 4.81
CA ASN A 143 8.96 18.40 5.50
C ASN A 143 7.79 17.75 4.74
N ILE A 144 8.07 16.83 3.82
CA ILE A 144 7.05 16.21 2.96
C ILE A 144 7.13 14.70 3.14
N THR A 145 5.96 14.10 3.40
CA THR A 145 5.76 12.65 3.36
C THR A 145 5.39 12.23 1.95
N TYR A 146 6.03 11.18 1.47
CA TYR A 146 5.83 10.62 0.13
C TYR A 146 5.33 9.19 0.22
N LEU A 147 4.36 8.90 -0.63
CA LEU A 147 3.82 7.58 -0.91
C LEU A 147 4.50 7.04 -2.19
N PRO A 148 5.26 5.94 -2.12
CA PRO A 148 5.76 5.30 -3.32
C PRO A 148 4.62 4.55 -4.03
N ILE A 149 4.48 4.81 -5.32
CA ILE A 149 3.69 3.98 -6.24
C ILE A 149 4.65 3.28 -7.19
N LEU A 150 4.42 1.98 -7.40
CA LEU A 150 5.31 1.09 -8.14
C LEU A 150 4.52 0.38 -9.23
N GLY A 151 5.09 0.33 -10.42
CA GLY A 151 4.45 -0.25 -11.60
C GLY A 151 5.49 -0.79 -12.57
N GLU A 152 4.99 -1.50 -13.55
CA GLU A 152 5.74 -2.18 -14.60
C GLU A 152 5.16 -1.83 -15.97
N LYS A 153 5.95 -2.10 -17.00
CA LYS A 153 5.52 -1.96 -18.39
C LYS A 153 5.68 -3.28 -19.11
N ASP A 154 4.77 -3.55 -20.01
CA ASP A 154 4.79 -4.76 -20.81
C ASP A 154 6.13 -4.89 -21.55
N HIS A 155 6.70 -6.08 -21.50
CA HIS A 155 7.96 -6.42 -22.18
C HIS A 155 9.20 -5.64 -21.71
N ILE A 156 9.13 -4.94 -20.57
CA ILE A 156 10.26 -4.22 -19.96
C ILE A 156 10.54 -4.79 -18.57
N SER A 157 11.75 -5.32 -18.36
CA SER A 157 12.21 -5.82 -17.05
C SER A 157 12.71 -4.68 -16.14
N GLU A 158 11.87 -3.68 -15.90
CA GLU A 158 12.17 -2.53 -15.06
C GLU A 158 11.00 -2.21 -14.13
N ILE A 159 11.31 -1.86 -12.89
CA ILE A 159 10.35 -1.33 -11.95
C ILE A 159 10.36 0.19 -12.05
N PHE A 160 9.20 0.75 -12.39
CA PHE A 160 8.96 2.18 -12.40
C PHE A 160 8.45 2.58 -11.02
N VAL A 161 9.08 3.58 -10.42
CA VAL A 161 8.72 4.12 -9.10
C VAL A 161 8.42 5.60 -9.22
N ARG A 162 7.31 6.04 -8.65
CA ARG A 162 7.00 7.46 -8.48
C ARG A 162 6.70 7.76 -7.03
N LEU A 163 7.32 8.81 -6.51
CA LEU A 163 7.16 9.25 -5.13
C LEU A 163 6.16 10.41 -5.08
N ILE A 164 4.88 10.10 -4.94
CA ILE A 164 3.82 11.11 -4.86
C ILE A 164 3.67 11.64 -3.44
N PRO A 165 3.33 12.92 -3.21
CA PRO A 165 3.01 13.39 -1.86
C PRO A 165 1.92 12.52 -1.24
N ALA A 166 2.14 12.08 -0.01
CA ALA A 166 1.15 11.28 0.71
C ALA A 166 -0.09 12.14 0.99
N ASN A 167 0.09 13.37 1.48
CA ASN A 167 -1.01 14.32 1.59
C ASN A 167 -1.49 14.74 0.19
N PRO A 168 -2.72 14.39 -0.23
CA PRO A 168 -3.23 14.72 -1.56
C PRO A 168 -3.44 16.22 -1.76
N PHE A 169 -3.53 17.03 -0.70
CA PHE A 169 -3.61 18.49 -0.82
C PHE A 169 -2.26 19.17 -1.02
N TYR A 170 -1.16 18.42 -0.95
CA TYR A 170 0.15 18.98 -1.23
C TYR A 170 0.26 19.32 -2.73
N THR A 171 0.38 20.61 -3.03
CA THR A 171 0.56 21.11 -4.39
C THR A 171 2.05 21.15 -4.73
N CYS A 172 2.44 20.41 -5.77
CA CYS A 172 3.79 20.47 -6.33
C CYS A 172 3.76 21.38 -7.57
N ASN A 173 4.65 22.37 -7.62
CA ASN A 173 4.86 23.19 -8.82
C ASN A 173 5.77 22.51 -9.87
N PHE A 174 6.06 21.23 -9.68
CA PHE A 174 6.99 20.45 -10.50
C PHE A 174 6.38 19.10 -10.87
N ILE A 175 6.85 18.54 -11.99
CA ILE A 175 6.53 17.17 -12.39
C ILE A 175 7.27 16.23 -11.44
N ILE A 176 6.52 15.35 -10.77
CA ILE A 176 7.11 14.33 -9.91
C ILE A 176 7.87 13.34 -10.80
N PRO A 177 9.19 13.18 -10.61
CA PRO A 177 10.00 12.32 -11.45
C PRO A 177 9.60 10.85 -11.31
N ILE A 178 9.83 10.08 -12.38
CA ILE A 178 9.79 8.62 -12.34
C ILE A 178 11.23 8.13 -12.15
N LEU A 179 11.45 7.29 -11.14
CA LEU A 179 12.67 6.53 -10.94
C LEU A 179 12.50 5.18 -11.65
N ILE A 180 13.55 4.72 -12.31
CA ILE A 180 13.55 3.45 -13.04
C ILE A 180 14.58 2.55 -12.39
N ILE A 181 14.14 1.38 -11.93
CA ILE A 181 14.99 0.36 -11.31
C ILE A 181 15.12 -0.78 -12.31
N ASN A 182 16.30 -0.93 -12.89
CA ASN A 182 16.66 -2.13 -13.63
C ASN A 182 16.99 -3.24 -12.63
N GLU A 183 16.09 -4.20 -12.47
CA GLU A 183 16.22 -5.28 -11.47
C GLU A 183 17.50 -6.08 -11.65
N LYS A 184 17.81 -6.48 -12.89
CA LYS A 184 19.01 -7.25 -13.21
C LYS A 184 20.29 -6.52 -12.81
N ASP A 185 20.37 -5.23 -13.09
CA ASP A 185 21.52 -4.41 -12.70
C ASP A 185 21.57 -4.15 -11.20
N ALA A 186 20.43 -3.93 -10.54
CA ALA A 186 20.34 -3.75 -9.10
C ALA A 186 20.87 -4.99 -8.36
N TYR A 187 20.41 -6.19 -8.73
CA TYR A 187 20.85 -7.44 -8.10
C TYR A 187 22.33 -7.72 -8.36
N ARG A 188 22.80 -7.53 -9.60
CA ARG A 188 24.23 -7.70 -9.95
C ARG A 188 25.17 -6.79 -9.15
N ARG A 189 24.71 -5.61 -8.71
CA ARG A 189 25.51 -4.71 -7.86
C ARG A 189 25.60 -5.23 -6.43
N VAL A 190 24.51 -5.76 -5.87
CA VAL A 190 24.45 -6.26 -4.48
C VAL A 190 25.23 -7.57 -4.32
N ILE A 191 25.20 -8.47 -5.31
CA ILE A 191 25.82 -9.82 -5.23
C ILE A 191 27.36 -9.79 -5.26
N ARG A 192 28.02 -8.62 -5.26
CA ARG A 192 29.49 -8.53 -5.43
C ARG A 192 30.33 -8.81 -4.18
N GLU A 193 29.74 -9.14 -3.03
CA GLU A 193 30.49 -9.13 -1.75
C GLU A 193 30.48 -10.43 -0.93
N ASN A 194 30.36 -11.64 -1.51
CA ASN A 194 31.01 -12.90 -1.05
C ASN A 194 30.27 -14.22 -1.42
N ASP A 195 29.01 -14.19 -1.91
CA ASP A 195 28.24 -15.42 -2.24
C ASP A 195 27.94 -15.55 -3.75
N VAL A 196 28.99 -15.64 -4.57
CA VAL A 196 28.96 -15.08 -5.93
C VAL A 196 28.56 -16.06 -7.05
N GLU A 197 28.75 -17.38 -6.93
CA GLU A 197 28.46 -18.28 -8.06
C GLU A 197 26.97 -18.67 -8.17
N LEU A 198 26.38 -19.16 -7.08
CA LEU A 198 24.99 -19.65 -7.04
C LEU A 198 23.93 -18.58 -7.38
N LEU A 199 24.19 -17.32 -7.03
CA LEU A 199 23.27 -16.21 -7.29
C LEU A 199 23.44 -15.61 -8.69
N ARG A 200 24.61 -15.73 -9.31
CA ARG A 200 24.84 -15.24 -10.69
C ARG A 200 24.11 -16.07 -11.73
N GLU A 201 23.94 -17.36 -11.48
CA GLU A 201 23.22 -18.31 -12.34
C GLU A 201 21.70 -18.36 -12.05
N SER A 202 21.18 -17.41 -11.28
CA SER A 202 19.76 -17.42 -10.87
C SER A 202 18.93 -16.34 -11.53
N ASP A 203 17.64 -16.62 -11.70
CA ASP A 203 16.65 -15.61 -12.08
C ASP A 203 16.14 -14.98 -10.78
N LEU A 204 16.70 -13.81 -10.47
CA LEU A 204 16.27 -13.00 -9.34
C LEU A 204 15.21 -12.02 -9.82
N CYS A 205 14.09 -11.98 -9.09
CA CYS A 205 13.00 -11.03 -9.33
C CYS A 205 12.49 -10.49 -8.00
N THR A 206 11.88 -9.30 -8.04
CA THR A 206 11.20 -8.74 -6.87
C THR A 206 10.04 -9.63 -6.48
N ASP A 207 9.93 -10.00 -5.20
CA ASP A 207 8.76 -10.69 -4.69
C ASP A 207 7.57 -9.72 -4.63
N THR A 208 6.71 -9.76 -5.65
CA THR A 208 5.53 -8.89 -5.77
C THR A 208 4.41 -9.22 -4.78
N ARG A 209 4.57 -10.25 -3.94
CA ARG A 209 3.70 -10.47 -2.77
C ARG A 209 4.11 -9.56 -1.62
N CYS A 210 5.34 -9.06 -1.63
CA CYS A 210 5.94 -8.24 -0.60
C CYS A 210 6.11 -6.80 -1.08
N TYR A 211 5.28 -5.90 -0.57
CA TYR A 211 5.55 -4.47 -0.72
C TYR A 211 6.93 -4.12 -0.17
N PRO A 212 7.60 -3.09 -0.71
CA PRO A 212 8.90 -2.70 -0.23
C PRO A 212 8.77 -2.12 1.19
N PHE A 213 9.76 -2.41 2.03
CA PHE A 213 9.92 -1.71 3.30
C PHE A 213 10.44 -0.30 3.01
N ILE A 214 9.92 0.66 3.76
CA ILE A 214 10.30 2.07 3.65
C ILE A 214 11.06 2.43 4.92
N TYR A 215 12.28 2.92 4.75
CA TYR A 215 13.07 3.49 5.84
C TYR A 215 13.73 4.77 5.35
N GLU A 216 13.42 5.89 6.02
CA GLU A 216 13.85 7.24 5.63
C GLU A 216 13.53 7.53 4.15
N THR A 217 14.55 7.56 3.29
CA THR A 217 14.48 7.81 1.84
C THR A 217 14.72 6.56 0.99
N SER A 218 14.80 5.39 1.62
CA SER A 218 15.17 4.13 0.96
C SER A 218 13.99 3.16 0.85
N LEU A 219 13.97 2.42 -0.27
CA LEU A 219 13.05 1.31 -0.53
C LEU A 219 13.83 0.00 -0.47
N TYR A 220 13.37 -0.93 0.35
CA TYR A 220 13.96 -2.26 0.50
C TYR A 220 13.02 -3.30 -0.07
N PHE A 221 13.46 -3.96 -1.13
CA PHE A 221 12.70 -4.98 -1.83
C PHE A 221 13.06 -6.37 -1.32
N VAL A 222 12.04 -7.19 -1.08
CA VAL A 222 12.23 -8.64 -0.91
C VAL A 222 12.44 -9.24 -2.29
N VAL A 223 13.48 -10.05 -2.44
CA VAL A 223 13.85 -10.68 -3.71
C VAL A 223 13.57 -12.17 -3.61
N GLN A 224 12.94 -12.73 -4.64
CA GLN A 224 12.77 -14.16 -4.79
C GLN A 224 13.89 -14.75 -5.64
N TYR A 225 14.43 -15.87 -5.20
CA TYR A 225 15.41 -16.68 -5.92
C TYR A 225 14.71 -17.81 -6.67
N HIS A 226 14.88 -17.84 -7.99
CA HIS A 226 14.55 -19.00 -8.82
C HIS A 226 15.85 -19.62 -9.35
N PRO A 227 16.17 -20.87 -8.97
CA PRO A 227 17.26 -21.58 -9.61
C PRO A 227 16.93 -21.78 -11.08
N VAL A 228 17.86 -21.41 -11.97
CA VAL A 228 17.78 -21.78 -13.39
C VAL A 228 18.19 -23.24 -13.48
N ASN A 229 17.28 -24.11 -13.94
CA ASN A 229 17.59 -25.52 -14.21
C ASN A 229 18.43 -25.67 -15.49
#